data_AF-A0A521UA28-F1
#
_entry.id   AF-A0A521UA28-F1
#
_cell.length_a   1.000
_cell.length_b   1.000
_cell.length_c   1.000
_cell.angle_alpha   90.00
_cell.angle_beta   90.00
_cell.angle_gamma   90.00
#
_symmetry.space_group_name_H-M   'P 1'
#
loop_
_entity.id
_entity.type
_entity.pdbx_description
1 polymer ?
#
loop_
_entity_poly.entity_id
_entity_poly.type
_entity_poly.pdbx_seq_one_letter_code
_entity_poly.pdbx_strand_id
1 'polypeptide(L)'
;MNRELPRQRRLLSEAEHLLMRHMVNVRGALETLSLLLLLGLAIWLVFPRSWDDVAGRSAIQFGLLTLVTLLSAVALVRVALSLPLSIAPLVRLAHWLSPRTVLTAFVVSMTLGELLVLSPWNWPKLGLPLVYALTTVLPALLVISYVSKRLRVRLDLARSLGLLSYGTLVAIALAQVGETGANALLSGISERVISVWSGSGGHLSVDMLRSHGGLGDGDTGLWVAGLVVILLTLTQAVIVAPVIEEAAKVSGLLFPRLRLDRNGAFVGGLYAGLGFALAESLLRGSSVAGDGTLLFLRGGAGVVHALATGLGALAVYDLLHGQRRSAFTHAVQAFGVHAVWNLVASTPSLLGIVMLVVSPSSNGDATSAMASLPGFQLIWLGTMALLALYLVVRAISVGGALRRDSLWLPSQLPLSLSIDAVRRLASRKRQTMVVVTALVLALIAAGAIDFSTSADAYHQSLVAERYANARENLTDGNYEQALRNLELARRWSSDPTQVDQAIEITRNRLMILTQMYDTGKQYYNEGRWDLAVRYFDRVLALEPRFKDTQQLRQKAIEQAQN
;
A
#
# COMPACT_ATOMS: atom_id res chain seq x y z
N MET A 1 34.08 25.85 -31.60
CA MET A 1 33.00 25.00 -31.06
C MET A 1 32.46 23.92 -32.02
N ASN A 2 32.41 24.10 -33.35
CA ASN A 2 31.76 23.12 -34.26
C ASN A 2 32.55 21.83 -34.58
N ARG A 3 33.83 21.69 -34.19
CA ARG A 3 34.63 20.47 -34.44
C ARG A 3 34.57 19.43 -33.31
N GLU A 4 34.05 19.76 -32.13
CA GLU A 4 33.97 18.83 -31.00
C GLU A 4 32.71 17.96 -31.02
N LEU A 5 31.60 18.48 -31.54
CA LEU A 5 30.32 17.76 -31.66
C LEU A 5 30.43 16.42 -32.41
N PRO A 6 31.15 16.31 -33.54
CA PRO A 6 31.36 15.02 -34.20
C PRO A 6 32.18 14.03 -33.36
N ARG A 7 33.18 14.53 -32.62
CA ARG A 7 34.06 13.72 -31.76
C ARG A 7 33.30 13.19 -30.54
N GLN A 8 32.50 14.05 -29.90
CA GLN A 8 31.62 13.69 -28.79
C GLN A 8 30.54 12.69 -29.23
N ARG A 9 29.91 12.89 -30.41
CA ARG A 9 28.97 11.91 -30.98
C ARG A 9 29.63 10.56 -31.27
N ARG A 10 30.89 10.55 -31.72
CA ARG A 10 31.64 9.31 -31.97
C ARG A 10 31.94 8.57 -30.67
N LEU A 11 32.42 9.28 -29.64
CA LEU A 11 32.67 8.72 -28.31
C LEU A 11 31.40 8.19 -27.64
N LEU A 12 30.29 8.93 -27.72
CA LEU A 12 28.98 8.47 -27.23
C LEU A 12 28.49 7.22 -27.99
N SER A 13 28.63 7.21 -29.32
CA SER A 13 28.31 6.04 -30.16
C SER A 13 29.16 4.81 -29.80
N GLU A 14 30.45 4.99 -29.57
CA GLU A 14 31.39 3.93 -29.19
C GLU A 14 31.11 3.40 -27.78
N ALA A 15 30.91 4.28 -26.81
CA ALA A 15 30.53 3.93 -25.44
C ALA A 15 29.18 3.17 -25.41
N GLU A 16 28.19 3.66 -26.16
CA GLU A 16 26.93 2.97 -26.35
C GLU A 16 27.16 1.60 -27.00
N HIS A 17 28.10 1.47 -27.96
CA HIS A 17 28.39 0.20 -28.66
C HIS A 17 28.95 -0.85 -27.74
N LEU A 18 29.86 -0.43 -26.86
CA LEU A 18 30.31 -1.27 -25.77
C LEU A 18 29.13 -1.70 -24.91
N LEU A 19 28.33 -0.75 -24.40
CA LEU A 19 27.29 -1.02 -23.40
C LEU A 19 26.21 -2.00 -23.91
N MET A 20 25.71 -1.82 -25.13
CA MET A 20 24.71 -2.74 -25.72
C MET A 20 25.31 -4.10 -26.09
N ARG A 21 26.53 -4.14 -26.61
CA ARG A 21 27.22 -5.42 -26.90
C ARG A 21 27.50 -6.18 -25.61
N HIS A 22 27.70 -5.44 -24.52
CA HIS A 22 27.91 -5.99 -23.20
C HIS A 22 26.60 -6.48 -22.59
N MET A 23 25.51 -5.72 -22.60
CA MET A 23 24.23 -6.17 -22.06
C MET A 23 23.63 -7.41 -22.77
N VAL A 24 23.93 -7.61 -24.06
CA VAL A 24 23.44 -8.77 -24.83
C VAL A 24 24.33 -10.02 -24.65
N ASN A 25 25.57 -9.85 -24.19
CA ASN A 25 26.52 -10.95 -23.95
C ASN A 25 26.67 -11.22 -22.44
N VAL A 26 26.70 -12.50 -22.04
CA VAL A 26 26.83 -12.92 -20.63
C VAL A 26 27.94 -12.19 -19.88
N ARG A 27 29.09 -12.02 -20.54
CA ARG A 27 30.24 -11.31 -19.97
C ARG A 27 29.94 -9.83 -19.69
N GLY A 28 29.19 -9.16 -20.55
CA GLY A 28 28.96 -7.74 -20.40
C GLY A 28 27.76 -7.39 -19.53
N ALA A 29 26.79 -8.30 -19.35
CA ALA A 29 25.82 -8.21 -18.27
C ALA A 29 26.52 -8.30 -16.91
N LEU A 30 27.53 -9.19 -16.79
CA LEU A 30 28.40 -9.26 -15.61
C LEU A 30 29.22 -7.98 -15.43
N GLU A 31 29.78 -7.40 -16.49
CA GLU A 31 30.51 -6.13 -16.38
C GLU A 31 29.59 -4.94 -16.05
N THR A 32 28.37 -4.90 -16.58
CA THR A 32 27.35 -3.89 -16.22
C THR A 32 26.95 -4.03 -14.75
N LEU A 33 26.78 -5.27 -14.28
CA LEU A 33 26.55 -5.59 -12.89
C LEU A 33 27.75 -5.18 -12.02
N SER A 34 28.98 -5.40 -12.46
CA SER A 34 30.20 -4.94 -11.79
C SER A 34 30.27 -3.41 -11.71
N LEU A 35 29.85 -2.70 -12.76
CA LEU A 35 29.78 -1.24 -12.76
C LEU A 35 28.69 -0.72 -11.83
N LEU A 36 27.52 -1.36 -11.77
CA LEU A 36 26.47 -1.03 -10.80
C LEU A 36 26.91 -1.33 -9.36
N LEU A 37 27.66 -2.40 -9.14
CA LEU A 37 28.31 -2.72 -7.87
C LEU A 37 29.33 -1.65 -7.47
N LEU A 38 30.20 -1.23 -8.40
CA LEU A 38 31.18 -0.17 -8.17
C LEU A 38 30.50 1.19 -7.94
N LEU A 39 29.39 1.47 -8.62
CA LEU A 39 28.60 2.68 -8.40
C LEU A 39 27.92 2.66 -7.02
N GLY A 40 27.32 1.54 -6.63
CA GLY A 40 26.75 1.36 -5.30
C GLY A 40 27.81 1.48 -4.20
N LEU A 41 29.01 0.93 -4.42
CA LEU A 41 30.16 1.09 -3.54
C LEU A 41 30.69 2.53 -3.50
N ALA A 42 30.73 3.22 -4.65
CA ALA A 42 31.17 4.61 -4.72
C ALA A 42 30.17 5.54 -4.02
N ILE A 43 28.87 5.31 -4.20
CA ILE A 43 27.81 5.99 -3.45
C ILE A 43 28.01 5.71 -1.95
N TRP A 44 28.21 4.45 -1.55
CA TRP A 44 28.51 4.07 -0.16
C TRP A 44 29.75 4.78 0.41
N LEU A 45 30.80 4.98 -0.38
CA LEU A 45 32.03 5.68 0.04
C LEU A 45 31.91 7.20 0.10
N VAL A 46 31.00 7.80 -0.68
CA VAL A 46 30.79 9.26 -0.75
C VAL A 46 29.84 9.75 0.34
N PHE A 47 28.96 8.90 0.87
CA PHE A 47 28.12 9.24 2.01
C PHE A 47 28.92 9.12 3.33
N PRO A 48 28.97 10.16 4.18
CA PRO A 48 29.91 10.26 5.29
C PRO A 48 29.67 9.19 6.38
N ARG A 49 30.77 8.60 6.87
CA ARG A 49 30.84 7.59 7.94
C ARG A 49 30.28 8.03 9.30
N SER A 50 29.88 9.28 9.48
CA SER A 50 29.44 9.82 10.78
C SER A 50 28.00 9.45 11.16
N TRP A 51 27.43 8.40 10.56
CA TRP A 51 26.09 7.89 10.85
C TRP A 51 26.22 6.62 11.71
N ASP A 52 26.71 6.79 12.95
CA ASP A 52 26.84 5.70 13.93
C ASP A 52 25.49 5.21 14.50
N ASP A 53 24.38 5.87 14.15
CA ASP A 53 23.03 5.51 14.58
C ASP A 53 22.37 4.43 13.70
N VAL A 54 21.29 3.84 14.23
CA VAL A 54 20.42 2.80 13.64
C VAL A 54 20.17 2.97 12.13
N ALA A 55 20.14 4.20 11.64
CA ALA A 55 20.05 4.54 10.23
C ALA A 55 21.20 3.97 9.36
N GLY A 56 22.45 3.98 9.83
CA GLY A 56 23.61 3.46 9.08
C GLY A 56 23.55 1.94 8.83
N ARG A 57 23.08 1.16 9.82
CA ARG A 57 22.88 -0.30 9.66
C ARG A 57 21.72 -0.62 8.72
N SER A 58 20.64 0.16 8.78
CA SER A 58 19.51 0.02 7.86
C SER A 58 19.91 0.31 6.41
N ALA A 59 20.79 1.29 6.17
CA ALA A 59 21.32 1.59 4.83
C ALA A 59 22.18 0.46 4.27
N ILE A 60 23.02 -0.19 5.09
CA ILE A 60 23.82 -1.36 4.69
C ILE A 60 22.93 -2.55 4.37
N GLN A 61 21.98 -2.88 5.27
CA GLN A 61 21.03 -3.96 5.04
C GLN A 61 20.16 -3.71 3.81
N PHE A 62 19.74 -2.45 3.59
CA PHE A 62 18.99 -2.05 2.41
C PHE A 62 19.82 -2.16 1.13
N GLY A 63 21.09 -1.71 1.14
CA GLY A 63 21.99 -1.84 -0.01
C GLY A 63 22.26 -3.31 -0.37
N LEU A 64 22.46 -4.16 0.63
CA LEU A 64 22.71 -5.59 0.43
C LEU A 64 21.45 -6.34 -0.02
N LEU A 65 20.28 -6.00 0.53
CA LEU A 65 18.98 -6.51 0.10
C LEU A 65 18.64 -6.07 -1.32
N THR A 66 18.89 -4.80 -1.65
CA THR A 66 18.73 -4.25 -3.00
C THR A 66 19.62 -5.00 -3.97
N LEU A 67 20.89 -5.24 -3.61
CA LEU A 67 21.83 -5.99 -4.42
C LEU A 67 21.37 -7.44 -4.65
N VAL A 68 21.04 -8.17 -3.59
CA VAL A 68 20.56 -9.56 -3.68
C VAL A 68 19.28 -9.63 -4.52
N THR A 69 18.39 -8.66 -4.37
CA THR A 69 17.16 -8.63 -5.16
C THR A 69 17.42 -8.27 -6.62
N LEU A 70 18.34 -7.35 -6.89
CA LEU A 70 18.76 -7.02 -8.25
C LEU A 70 19.38 -8.26 -8.93
N LEU A 71 20.26 -8.98 -8.23
CA LEU A 71 20.85 -10.24 -8.70
C LEU A 71 19.79 -11.31 -8.93
N SER A 72 18.81 -11.42 -8.03
CA SER A 72 17.69 -12.36 -8.16
C SER A 72 16.77 -12.00 -9.31
N ALA A 73 16.51 -10.71 -9.54
CA ALA A 73 15.73 -10.22 -10.67
C ALA A 73 16.47 -10.44 -11.99
N VAL A 74 17.79 -10.22 -12.06
CA VAL A 74 18.63 -10.58 -13.22
C VAL A 74 18.53 -12.08 -13.50
N ALA A 75 18.67 -12.91 -12.47
CA ALA A 75 18.58 -14.37 -12.61
C ALA A 75 17.18 -14.82 -13.05
N LEU A 76 16.11 -14.25 -12.47
CA LEU A 76 14.72 -14.59 -12.80
C LEU A 76 14.34 -14.10 -14.20
N VAL A 77 14.74 -12.88 -14.56
CA VAL A 77 14.63 -12.40 -15.94
C VAL A 77 15.39 -13.35 -16.85
N ARG A 78 16.64 -13.73 -16.53
CA ARG A 78 17.37 -14.71 -17.34
C ARG A 78 16.65 -16.06 -17.45
N VAL A 79 16.00 -16.55 -16.39
CA VAL A 79 15.19 -17.77 -16.42
C VAL A 79 13.97 -17.56 -17.33
N ALA A 80 13.20 -16.50 -17.13
CA ALA A 80 12.06 -16.11 -17.97
C ALA A 80 12.47 -15.87 -19.45
N LEU A 81 13.68 -15.40 -19.66
CA LEU A 81 14.32 -15.15 -20.96
C LEU A 81 15.11 -16.36 -21.49
N SER A 82 15.23 -17.44 -20.72
CA SER A 82 15.68 -18.77 -21.17
C SER A 82 14.52 -19.75 -21.41
N LEU A 83 13.33 -19.39 -20.94
CA LEU A 83 12.03 -19.91 -21.37
C LEU A 83 11.54 -19.56 -22.82
N PRO A 84 12.24 -18.84 -23.74
CA PRO A 84 11.74 -18.48 -25.08
C PRO A 84 11.33 -19.65 -25.97
N LEU A 85 11.72 -20.88 -25.64
CA LEU A 85 11.17 -22.07 -26.28
C LEU A 85 9.64 -22.26 -25.99
N SER A 86 9.06 -21.52 -25.04
CA SER A 86 7.64 -21.61 -24.63
C SER A 86 6.81 -20.32 -24.82
N ILE A 87 7.42 -19.15 -25.07
CA ILE A 87 6.70 -17.88 -25.23
C ILE A 87 6.22 -17.66 -26.68
N ALA A 88 6.95 -18.14 -27.69
CA ALA A 88 6.52 -18.03 -29.09
C ALA A 88 5.11 -18.63 -29.34
N PRO A 89 4.73 -19.79 -28.75
CA PRO A 89 3.35 -20.28 -28.74
C PRO A 89 2.36 -19.30 -28.11
N LEU A 90 2.67 -18.72 -26.94
CA LEU A 90 1.79 -17.75 -26.25
C LEU A 90 1.61 -16.47 -27.06
N VAL A 91 2.68 -15.96 -27.67
CA VAL A 91 2.61 -14.82 -28.59
C VAL A 91 1.74 -15.18 -29.79
N ARG A 92 1.93 -16.35 -30.41
CA ARG A 92 1.05 -16.82 -31.50
C ARG A 92 -0.40 -16.98 -31.04
N LEU A 93 -0.64 -17.46 -29.81
CA LEU A 93 -1.99 -17.60 -29.24
C LEU A 93 -2.64 -16.22 -29.04
N ALA A 94 -1.89 -15.26 -28.50
CA ALA A 94 -2.31 -13.88 -28.33
C ALA A 94 -2.68 -13.21 -29.66
N HIS A 95 -2.08 -13.64 -30.78
CA HIS A 95 -2.45 -13.17 -32.11
C HIS A 95 -3.88 -13.58 -32.53
N TRP A 96 -4.54 -14.51 -31.86
CA TRP A 96 -5.92 -14.91 -32.16
C TRP A 96 -6.95 -14.36 -31.18
N LEU A 97 -6.52 -13.73 -30.08
CA LEU A 97 -7.42 -13.34 -29.00
C LEU A 97 -8.21 -12.08 -29.34
N SER A 98 -9.54 -12.16 -29.18
CA SER A 98 -10.41 -11.00 -29.17
C SER A 98 -10.19 -10.18 -27.90
N PRO A 99 -10.63 -8.90 -27.82
CA PRO A 99 -10.54 -8.12 -26.58
C PRO A 99 -11.21 -8.83 -25.40
N ARG A 100 -12.33 -9.51 -25.65
CA ARG A 100 -13.03 -10.32 -24.64
C ARG A 100 -12.16 -11.47 -24.17
N THR A 101 -11.49 -12.17 -25.10
CA THR A 101 -10.63 -13.30 -24.76
C THR A 101 -9.38 -12.87 -23.98
N VAL A 102 -8.80 -11.71 -24.31
CA VAL A 102 -7.69 -11.14 -23.54
C VAL A 102 -8.14 -10.80 -22.11
N LEU A 103 -9.32 -10.19 -21.96
CA LEU A 103 -9.87 -9.89 -20.64
C LEU A 103 -10.20 -11.15 -19.84
N THR A 104 -10.83 -12.14 -20.47
CA THR A 104 -11.11 -13.43 -19.82
C THR A 104 -9.81 -14.12 -19.40
N ALA A 105 -8.81 -14.16 -20.28
CA ALA A 105 -7.51 -14.75 -19.95
C ALA A 105 -6.80 -13.98 -18.83
N PHE A 106 -6.88 -12.64 -18.83
CA PHE A 106 -6.40 -11.79 -17.74
C PHE A 106 -7.07 -12.19 -16.42
N VAL A 107 -8.41 -12.16 -16.34
CA VAL A 107 -9.16 -12.47 -15.13
C VAL A 107 -8.89 -13.89 -14.66
N VAL A 108 -8.92 -14.88 -15.56
CA VAL A 108 -8.64 -16.28 -15.24
C VAL A 108 -7.21 -16.46 -14.70
N SER A 109 -6.22 -15.79 -15.30
CA SER A 109 -4.83 -15.84 -14.85
C SER A 109 -4.67 -15.27 -13.44
N MET A 110 -5.34 -14.14 -13.15
CA MET A 110 -5.38 -13.54 -11.81
C MET A 110 -6.05 -14.48 -10.80
N THR A 111 -7.25 -14.99 -11.14
CA THR A 111 -8.01 -15.89 -10.27
C THR A 111 -7.26 -17.19 -9.99
N LEU A 112 -6.58 -17.78 -10.98
CA LEU A 112 -5.77 -18.97 -10.77
C LEU A 112 -4.56 -18.70 -9.87
N GLY A 113 -3.89 -17.57 -10.06
CA GLY A 113 -2.80 -17.15 -9.19
C GLY A 113 -3.25 -16.94 -7.75
N GLU A 114 -4.42 -16.34 -7.55
CA GLU A 114 -5.07 -16.15 -6.26
C GLU A 114 -5.41 -17.48 -5.59
N LEU A 115 -6.09 -18.37 -6.32
CA LEU A 115 -6.46 -19.71 -5.83
C LEU A 115 -5.23 -20.54 -5.44
N LEU A 116 -4.10 -20.36 -6.11
CA LEU A 116 -2.85 -21.02 -5.76
C LEU A 116 -2.25 -20.50 -4.46
N VAL A 117 -2.40 -19.22 -4.14
CA VAL A 117 -1.91 -18.64 -2.88
C VAL A 117 -2.83 -18.90 -1.71
N LEU A 118 -4.15 -18.83 -1.93
CA LEU A 118 -5.15 -19.20 -0.93
C LEU A 118 -5.27 -20.72 -0.73
N SER A 119 -4.53 -21.50 -1.53
CA SER A 119 -4.54 -22.94 -1.42
C SER A 119 -4.04 -23.36 -0.02
N PRO A 120 -4.78 -24.17 0.74
CA PRO A 120 -4.34 -24.65 2.06
C PRO A 120 -3.13 -25.60 1.95
N TRP A 121 -2.80 -26.01 0.74
CA TRP A 121 -1.59 -26.74 0.44
C TRP A 121 -0.44 -25.74 0.56
N ASN A 122 0.41 -25.91 1.58
CA ASN A 122 1.69 -25.19 1.72
C ASN A 122 2.59 -25.54 0.54
N TRP A 123 2.27 -25.04 -0.66
CA TRP A 123 3.10 -25.20 -1.83
C TRP A 123 4.48 -24.66 -1.43
N PRO A 124 5.55 -25.47 -1.53
CA PRO A 124 6.88 -25.02 -1.19
C PRO A 124 7.20 -23.74 -1.98
N LYS A 125 8.22 -22.98 -1.57
CA LYS A 125 8.71 -21.72 -2.19
C LYS A 125 8.79 -21.73 -3.74
N LEU A 126 8.76 -22.91 -4.37
CA LEU A 126 8.58 -23.18 -5.80
C LEU A 126 7.22 -22.72 -6.40
N GLY A 127 6.16 -22.57 -5.61
CA GLY A 127 4.88 -22.03 -6.10
C GLY A 127 4.93 -20.53 -6.38
N LEU A 128 5.82 -19.80 -5.71
CA LEU A 128 5.91 -18.34 -5.77
C LEU A 128 6.29 -17.83 -7.17
N PRO A 129 7.27 -18.42 -7.89
CA PRO A 129 7.51 -18.10 -9.31
C PRO A 129 6.30 -18.35 -10.23
N LEU A 130 5.53 -19.42 -9.99
CA LEU A 130 4.35 -19.74 -10.82
C LEU A 130 3.22 -18.76 -10.55
N VAL A 131 2.92 -18.48 -9.29
CA VAL A 131 1.98 -17.44 -8.86
C VAL A 131 2.39 -16.11 -9.48
N TYR A 132 3.67 -15.77 -9.42
CA TYR A 132 4.18 -14.54 -10.00
C TYR A 132 4.01 -14.47 -11.52
N ALA A 133 4.28 -15.58 -12.21
CA ALA A 133 4.07 -15.69 -13.65
C ALA A 133 2.60 -15.51 -14.02
N LEU A 134 1.68 -16.13 -13.27
CA LEU A 134 0.23 -16.06 -13.52
C LEU A 134 -0.37 -14.71 -13.13
N THR A 135 0.10 -14.08 -12.06
CA THR A 135 -0.51 -12.85 -11.54
C THR A 135 0.08 -11.61 -12.17
N THR A 136 1.36 -11.61 -12.58
CA THR A 136 2.03 -10.38 -13.03
C THR A 136 2.51 -10.47 -14.47
N VAL A 137 3.27 -11.52 -14.80
CA VAL A 137 3.93 -11.65 -16.12
C VAL A 137 2.90 -11.89 -17.23
N LEU A 138 2.09 -12.94 -17.10
CA LEU A 138 1.15 -13.36 -18.13
C LEU A 138 0.08 -12.28 -18.43
N PRO A 139 -0.56 -11.64 -17.44
CA PRO A 139 -1.55 -10.60 -17.67
C PRO A 139 -0.97 -9.40 -18.44
N ALA A 140 0.22 -8.93 -18.06
CA ALA A 140 0.88 -7.83 -18.75
C ALA A 140 1.31 -8.22 -20.17
N LEU A 141 1.89 -9.42 -20.37
CA LEU A 141 2.26 -9.90 -21.69
C LEU A 141 1.05 -10.06 -22.62
N LEU A 142 -0.12 -10.45 -22.10
CA LEU A 142 -1.36 -10.51 -22.88
C LEU A 142 -1.76 -9.12 -23.38
N VAL A 143 -1.70 -8.09 -22.51
CA VAL A 143 -1.99 -6.70 -22.88
C VAL A 143 -0.98 -6.19 -23.92
N ILE A 144 0.33 -6.38 -23.68
CA ILE A 144 1.39 -5.95 -24.60
C ILE A 144 1.24 -6.63 -25.96
N SER A 145 0.97 -7.93 -25.99
CA SER A 145 0.78 -8.69 -27.23
C SER A 145 -0.42 -8.19 -28.01
N TYR A 146 -1.55 -7.94 -27.31
CA TYR A 146 -2.75 -7.39 -27.92
C TYR A 146 -2.50 -5.99 -28.53
N VAL A 147 -1.85 -5.12 -27.77
CA VAL A 147 -1.55 -3.74 -28.19
C VAL A 147 -0.57 -3.73 -29.36
N SER A 148 0.51 -4.50 -29.29
CA SER A 148 1.52 -4.60 -30.36
C SER A 148 0.90 -5.03 -31.68
N LYS A 149 -0.02 -6.03 -31.63
CA LYS A 149 -0.79 -6.45 -32.80
C LYS A 149 -1.66 -5.33 -33.36
N ARG A 150 -2.39 -4.61 -32.49
CA ARG A 150 -3.27 -3.51 -32.92
C ARG A 150 -2.52 -2.36 -33.58
N LEU A 151 -1.33 -2.06 -33.07
CA LEU A 151 -0.45 -1.02 -33.61
C LEU A 151 0.42 -1.50 -34.77
N ARG A 152 0.40 -2.80 -35.08
CA ARG A 152 1.25 -3.46 -36.11
C ARG A 152 2.74 -3.25 -35.87
N VAL A 153 3.15 -3.14 -34.62
CA VAL A 153 4.56 -3.01 -34.24
C VAL A 153 5.16 -4.39 -34.10
N ARG A 154 6.33 -4.58 -34.73
CA ARG A 154 7.19 -5.74 -34.50
C ARG A 154 8.50 -5.22 -33.95
N LEU A 155 8.64 -5.27 -32.63
CA LEU A 155 9.97 -5.19 -32.03
C LEU A 155 10.64 -6.55 -32.22
N ASP A 156 11.90 -6.55 -32.64
CA ASP A 156 12.68 -7.77 -32.60
C ASP A 156 12.85 -8.22 -31.14
N LEU A 157 13.16 -9.51 -30.95
CA LEU A 157 13.31 -10.08 -29.63
C LEU A 157 14.38 -9.32 -28.83
N ALA A 158 15.53 -9.02 -29.45
CA ALA A 158 16.64 -8.34 -28.79
C ALA A 158 16.26 -6.97 -28.21
N ARG A 159 15.51 -6.14 -28.94
CA ARG A 159 15.00 -4.85 -28.47
C ARG A 159 13.98 -5.01 -27.36
N SER A 160 13.06 -5.95 -27.51
CA SER A 160 12.03 -6.22 -26.50
C SER A 160 12.68 -6.65 -25.18
N LEU A 161 13.68 -7.54 -25.27
CA LEU A 161 14.47 -8.00 -24.11
C LEU A 161 15.34 -6.88 -23.53
N GLY A 162 15.95 -6.05 -24.37
CA GLY A 162 16.74 -4.90 -23.93
C GLY A 162 15.91 -3.91 -23.13
N LEU A 163 14.70 -3.58 -23.61
CA LEU A 163 13.78 -2.67 -22.93
C LEU A 163 13.20 -3.27 -21.65
N LEU A 164 12.84 -4.56 -21.66
CA LEU A 164 12.41 -5.28 -20.47
C LEU A 164 13.53 -5.26 -19.40
N SER A 165 14.76 -5.61 -19.80
CA SER A 165 15.93 -5.64 -18.91
C SER A 165 16.27 -4.25 -18.38
N TYR A 166 16.15 -3.22 -19.22
CA TYR A 166 16.32 -1.84 -18.82
C TYR A 166 15.33 -1.47 -17.70
N GLY A 167 14.05 -1.78 -17.89
CA GLY A 167 13.01 -1.58 -16.89
C GLY A 167 13.33 -2.29 -15.57
N THR A 168 13.73 -3.56 -15.65
CA THR A 168 14.03 -4.39 -14.47
C THR A 168 15.25 -3.91 -13.70
N LEU A 169 16.28 -3.38 -14.36
CA LEU A 169 17.58 -3.14 -13.70
C LEU A 169 17.87 -1.67 -13.51
N VAL A 170 17.78 -0.89 -14.58
CA VAL A 170 18.23 0.50 -14.59
C VAL A 170 17.11 1.40 -14.09
N ALA A 171 15.89 1.24 -14.62
CA ALA A 171 14.78 2.09 -14.23
C ALA A 171 14.41 1.92 -12.76
N ILE A 172 14.39 0.69 -12.23
CA ILE A 172 14.12 0.45 -10.80
C ILE A 172 15.20 1.09 -9.92
N ALA A 173 16.48 1.00 -10.30
CA ALA A 173 17.56 1.59 -9.53
C ALA A 173 17.47 3.12 -9.51
N LEU A 174 17.21 3.73 -10.68
CA LEU A 174 17.01 5.17 -10.79
C LEU A 174 15.80 5.65 -9.98
N ALA A 175 14.69 4.92 -10.06
CA ALA A 175 13.49 5.23 -9.28
C ALA A 175 13.75 5.13 -7.78
N GLN A 176 14.40 4.04 -7.33
CA GLN A 176 14.68 3.83 -5.91
C GLN A 176 15.59 4.94 -5.35
N VAL A 177 16.61 5.36 -6.11
CA VAL A 177 17.48 6.49 -5.71
C VAL A 177 16.68 7.78 -5.63
N GLY A 178 15.85 8.07 -6.64
CA GLY A 178 15.01 9.26 -6.67
C GLY A 178 14.00 9.28 -5.52
N GLU A 179 13.27 8.19 -5.31
CA GLU A 179 12.29 8.04 -4.24
C GLU A 179 12.92 8.14 -2.86
N THR A 180 14.09 7.51 -2.65
CA THR A 180 14.81 7.60 -1.37
C THR A 180 15.26 9.03 -1.11
N GLY A 181 15.77 9.73 -2.13
CA GLY A 181 16.13 11.15 -2.03
C GLY A 181 14.91 12.04 -1.72
N ALA A 182 13.79 11.78 -2.38
CA ALA A 182 12.54 12.49 -2.13
C ALA A 182 11.98 12.21 -0.72
N ASN A 183 12.02 10.96 -0.26
CA ASN A 183 11.64 10.57 1.10
C ASN A 183 12.50 11.30 2.13
N ALA A 184 13.82 11.31 1.97
CA ALA A 184 14.72 12.01 2.88
C ALA A 184 14.40 13.52 2.95
N LEU A 185 14.10 14.14 1.79
CA LEU A 185 13.69 15.54 1.74
C LEU A 185 12.36 15.78 2.46
N LEU A 186 11.33 14.97 2.19
CA LEU A 186 10.01 15.13 2.81
C LEU A 186 10.04 14.83 4.31
N SER A 187 10.81 13.83 4.75
CA SER A 187 11.04 13.56 6.17
C SER A 187 11.73 14.75 6.84
N GLY A 188 12.78 15.32 6.23
CA GLY A 188 13.44 16.51 6.77
C GLY A 188 12.52 17.74 6.82
N ILE A 189 11.58 17.89 5.87
CA ILE A 189 10.53 18.92 5.93
C ILE A 189 9.56 18.62 7.08
N SER A 190 9.11 17.37 7.22
CA SER A 190 8.22 16.93 8.29
C SER A 190 8.83 17.20 9.67
N GLU A 191 10.09 16.82 9.88
CA GLU A 191 10.83 17.05 11.13
C GLU A 191 11.00 18.55 11.43
N ARG A 192 11.22 19.38 10.40
CA ARG A 192 11.28 20.85 10.57
C ARG A 192 9.92 21.45 10.91
N VAL A 193 8.85 20.98 10.27
CA VAL A 193 7.48 21.42 10.58
C VAL A 193 7.13 21.03 12.02
N ILE A 194 7.39 19.78 12.40
CA ILE A 194 7.16 19.27 13.75
C ILE A 194 8.01 20.03 14.77
N SER A 195 9.28 20.33 14.49
CA SER A 195 10.17 21.04 15.42
C SER A 195 9.81 22.53 15.60
N VAL A 196 9.40 23.21 14.52
CA VAL A 196 8.85 24.57 14.62
C VAL A 196 7.58 24.58 15.48
N TRP A 197 6.79 23.51 15.42
CA TRP A 197 5.56 23.39 16.18
C TRP A 197 5.74 22.91 17.62
N SER A 198 6.75 22.07 17.88
CA SER A 198 7.08 21.61 19.23
C SER A 198 7.91 22.61 20.02
N GLY A 199 8.51 23.61 19.36
CA GLY A 199 9.38 24.60 19.99
C GLY A 199 10.82 24.10 20.15
N SER A 200 11.75 25.03 20.45
CA SER A 200 13.20 24.76 20.51
C SER A 200 13.63 23.76 21.58
N GLY A 201 12.72 23.34 22.47
CA GLY A 201 12.98 22.35 23.52
C GLY A 201 12.73 20.90 23.10
N GLY A 202 12.21 20.62 21.91
CA GLY A 202 11.92 19.25 21.43
C GLY A 202 10.78 18.54 22.17
N HIS A 203 10.36 19.04 23.33
CA HIS A 203 9.11 18.71 23.96
C HIS A 203 8.03 19.56 23.32
N LEU A 204 7.12 18.93 22.56
CA LEU A 204 5.80 19.51 22.25
C LEU A 204 5.29 20.12 23.55
N SER A 205 5.38 21.44 23.71
CA SER A 205 5.09 22.03 25.01
C SER A 205 3.60 21.86 25.23
N VAL A 206 3.24 20.86 26.01
CA VAL A 206 1.89 20.61 26.50
C VAL A 206 1.34 21.88 27.14
N ASP A 207 2.22 22.77 27.60
CA ASP A 207 1.91 24.08 28.17
C ASP A 207 1.42 25.14 27.17
N MET A 208 1.84 25.12 25.88
CA MET A 208 1.20 25.99 24.86
C MET A 208 -0.21 25.51 24.50
N LEU A 209 -0.44 24.19 24.52
CA LEU A 209 -1.77 23.60 24.32
C LEU A 209 -2.68 23.81 25.55
N ARG A 210 -2.13 23.83 26.77
CA ARG A 210 -2.88 24.10 28.01
C ARG A 210 -3.19 25.59 28.25
N SER A 211 -2.34 26.50 27.77
CA SER A 211 -2.47 27.94 28.09
C SER A 211 -3.54 28.68 27.26
N HIS A 212 -4.04 28.09 26.17
CA HIS A 212 -5.19 28.61 25.42
C HIS A 212 -6.50 27.96 25.92
N GLY A 213 -6.71 28.03 27.24
CA GLY A 213 -7.72 27.33 28.03
C GLY A 213 -9.18 27.72 27.74
N GLY A 214 -9.69 27.35 26.58
CA GLY A 214 -11.11 27.45 26.23
C GLY A 214 -11.78 26.15 25.81
N LEU A 215 -11.02 25.10 25.48
CA LEU A 215 -11.57 23.79 25.11
C LEU A 215 -10.68 22.68 25.70
N GLY A 216 -11.30 21.76 26.45
CA GLY A 216 -10.63 20.70 27.20
C GLY A 216 -10.09 19.52 26.39
N ASP A 217 -9.64 19.74 25.15
CA ASP A 217 -9.18 18.67 24.25
C ASP A 217 -7.66 18.78 24.00
N GLY A 218 -6.87 17.99 24.74
CA GLY A 218 -5.43 17.83 24.50
C GLY A 218 -5.09 17.18 23.14
N ASP A 219 -6.09 16.72 22.40
CA ASP A 219 -5.88 15.95 21.17
C ASP A 219 -5.63 16.81 19.93
N THR A 220 -6.08 18.07 19.86
CA THR A 220 -6.13 18.83 18.58
C THR A 220 -4.76 19.02 17.92
N GLY A 221 -3.69 19.19 18.70
CA GLY A 221 -2.32 19.30 18.18
C GLY A 221 -1.82 17.98 17.57
N LEU A 222 -2.16 16.85 18.18
CA LEU A 222 -1.82 15.52 17.66
C LEU A 222 -2.53 15.26 16.32
N TRP A 223 -3.79 15.68 16.21
CA TRP A 223 -4.59 15.56 14.99
C TRP A 223 -3.99 16.26 13.78
N VAL A 224 -3.58 17.52 13.96
CA VAL A 224 -2.99 18.30 12.88
C VAL A 224 -1.62 17.74 12.49
N ALA A 225 -0.80 17.33 13.46
CA ALA A 225 0.49 16.68 13.17
C ALA A 225 0.29 15.38 12.38
N GLY A 226 -0.66 14.54 12.81
CA GLY A 226 -1.06 13.33 12.09
C GLY A 226 -1.54 13.62 10.67
N LEU A 227 -2.38 14.63 10.49
CA LEU A 227 -2.88 15.05 9.18
C LEU A 227 -1.74 15.51 8.26
N VAL A 228 -0.79 16.29 8.77
CA VAL A 228 0.39 16.73 8.00
C VAL A 228 1.21 15.53 7.54
N VAL A 229 1.48 14.57 8.44
CA VAL A 229 2.20 13.34 8.07
C VAL A 229 1.44 12.56 7.00
N ILE A 230 0.13 12.38 7.14
CA ILE A 230 -0.72 11.71 6.13
C ILE A 230 -0.64 12.42 4.78
N LEU A 231 -0.75 13.75 4.76
CA LEU A 231 -0.70 14.54 3.53
C LEU A 231 0.68 14.47 2.87
N LEU A 232 1.77 14.45 3.64
CA LEU A 232 3.12 14.28 3.13
C LEU A 232 3.33 12.88 2.55
N THR A 233 2.89 11.84 3.26
CA THR A 233 2.94 10.45 2.77
C THR A 233 2.10 10.28 1.49
N LEU A 234 0.92 10.88 1.44
CA LEU A 234 0.07 10.89 0.24
C LEU A 234 0.74 11.62 -0.93
N THR A 235 1.31 12.80 -0.67
CA THR A 235 2.02 13.58 -1.69
C THR A 235 3.18 12.76 -2.26
N GLN A 236 3.92 12.07 -1.40
CA GLN A 236 4.99 11.19 -1.83
C GLN A 236 4.47 10.04 -2.69
N ALA A 237 3.48 9.29 -2.20
CA ALA A 237 3.00 8.08 -2.87
C ALA A 237 2.23 8.38 -4.17
N VAL A 238 1.48 9.47 -4.22
CA VAL A 238 0.54 9.79 -5.32
C VAL A 238 1.17 10.72 -6.36
N ILE A 239 2.11 11.58 -5.96
CA ILE A 239 2.66 12.59 -6.86
C ILE A 239 4.13 12.32 -7.13
N VAL A 240 4.95 12.32 -6.08
CA VAL A 240 6.41 12.33 -6.24
C VAL A 240 6.93 11.00 -6.78
N ALA A 241 6.54 9.87 -6.17
CA ALA A 241 6.95 8.54 -6.62
C ALA A 241 6.54 8.27 -8.07
N PRO A 242 5.27 8.44 -8.50
CA PRO A 242 4.89 8.26 -9.91
C PRO A 242 5.67 9.12 -10.90
N VAL A 243 5.99 10.38 -10.54
CA VAL A 243 6.78 11.25 -11.40
C VAL A 243 8.20 10.73 -11.58
N ILE A 244 8.86 10.37 -10.48
CA ILE A 244 10.22 9.83 -10.47
C ILE A 244 10.27 8.49 -11.22
N GLU A 245 9.35 7.60 -10.89
CA GLU A 245 9.25 6.28 -11.49
C GLU A 245 9.03 6.32 -13.00
N GLU A 246 8.04 7.07 -13.48
CA GLU A 246 7.79 7.14 -14.92
C GLU A 246 8.92 7.86 -15.67
N ALA A 247 9.55 8.87 -15.06
CA ALA A 247 10.73 9.50 -15.66
C ALA A 247 11.89 8.49 -15.79
N ALA A 248 12.14 7.68 -14.76
CA ALA A 248 13.15 6.64 -14.77
C ALA A 248 12.86 5.58 -15.85
N LYS A 249 11.63 5.03 -15.88
CA LYS A 249 11.21 3.99 -16.83
C LYS A 249 11.34 4.43 -18.28
N VAL A 250 10.96 5.66 -18.58
CA VAL A 250 10.95 6.19 -19.96
C VAL A 250 12.35 6.58 -20.44
N SER A 251 13.29 6.89 -19.53
CA SER A 251 14.63 7.35 -19.91
C SER A 251 15.43 6.32 -20.73
N GLY A 252 15.04 5.03 -20.72
CA GLY A 252 15.60 4.00 -21.60
C GLY A 252 15.36 4.25 -23.10
N LEU A 253 14.39 5.09 -23.46
CA LEU A 253 14.15 5.46 -24.87
C LEU A 253 15.12 6.51 -25.39
N LEU A 254 15.87 7.16 -24.49
CA LEU A 254 16.90 8.11 -24.86
C LEU A 254 18.13 7.41 -25.43
N PHE A 255 18.22 6.07 -25.36
CA PHE A 255 19.28 5.31 -26.01
C PHE A 255 19.21 5.43 -27.54
N PRO A 256 20.18 6.12 -28.18
CA PRO A 256 20.14 6.46 -29.60
C PRO A 256 19.93 5.27 -30.55
N ARG A 257 20.32 4.06 -30.15
CA ARG A 257 20.17 2.86 -30.98
C ARG A 257 18.77 2.29 -31.11
N LEU A 258 17.84 2.65 -30.25
CA LEU A 258 16.51 2.05 -30.33
C LEU A 258 15.77 2.47 -31.60
N ARG A 259 16.05 3.68 -32.13
CA ARG A 259 15.47 4.26 -33.36
C ARG A 259 14.02 3.81 -33.58
N LEU A 260 13.20 4.07 -32.57
CA LEU A 260 11.82 3.65 -32.58
C LEU A 260 10.99 4.69 -33.32
N ASP A 261 10.09 4.23 -34.18
CA ASP A 261 8.98 5.06 -34.62
C ASP A 261 8.04 5.31 -33.44
N ARG A 262 7.04 6.16 -33.62
CA ARG A 262 6.10 6.54 -32.55
C ARG A 262 5.43 5.33 -31.88
N ASN A 263 4.99 4.37 -32.69
CA ASN A 263 4.34 3.17 -32.18
C ASN A 263 5.34 2.23 -31.49
N GLY A 264 6.55 2.10 -32.03
CA GLY A 264 7.67 1.39 -31.42
C GLY A 264 8.07 2.00 -30.08
N ALA A 265 8.02 3.33 -29.94
CA ALA A 265 8.28 4.01 -28.67
C ALA A 265 7.23 3.62 -27.64
N PHE A 266 5.93 3.68 -28.00
CA PHE A 266 4.85 3.24 -27.11
C PHE A 266 5.02 1.79 -26.65
N VAL A 267 5.16 0.85 -27.60
CA VAL A 267 5.33 -0.58 -27.30
C VAL A 267 6.61 -0.82 -26.51
N GLY A 268 7.68 -0.11 -26.83
CA GLY A 268 8.93 -0.19 -26.10
C GLY A 268 8.81 0.29 -24.65
N GLY A 269 8.04 1.35 -24.43
CA GLY A 269 7.65 1.81 -23.10
C GLY A 269 6.85 0.75 -22.33
N LEU A 270 5.93 0.01 -22.98
CA LEU A 270 5.21 -1.07 -22.32
C LEU A 270 6.15 -2.17 -21.80
N TYR A 271 7.17 -2.55 -22.57
CA TYR A 271 8.17 -3.52 -22.14
C TYR A 271 9.02 -3.00 -20.99
N ALA A 272 9.45 -1.73 -21.03
CA ALA A 272 10.19 -1.11 -19.94
C ALA A 272 9.35 -1.03 -18.64
N GLY A 273 8.09 -0.61 -18.74
CA GLY A 273 7.17 -0.56 -17.59
C GLY A 273 6.88 -1.94 -17.00
N LEU A 274 6.70 -2.96 -17.84
CA LEU A 274 6.59 -4.35 -17.37
C LEU A 274 7.87 -4.79 -16.66
N GLY A 275 9.04 -4.53 -17.24
CA GLY A 275 10.33 -4.88 -16.65
C GLY A 275 10.49 -4.28 -15.25
N PHE A 276 10.11 -3.01 -15.10
CA PHE A 276 10.09 -2.32 -13.81
C PHE A 276 9.13 -2.98 -12.82
N ALA A 277 7.88 -3.20 -13.20
CA ALA A 277 6.89 -3.82 -12.31
C ALA A 277 7.31 -5.22 -11.87
N LEU A 278 8.04 -5.95 -12.74
CA LEU A 278 8.62 -7.24 -12.41
C LEU A 278 9.74 -7.15 -11.37
N ALA A 279 10.55 -6.09 -11.38
CA ALA A 279 11.54 -5.88 -10.33
C ALA A 279 10.90 -5.44 -9.02
N GLU A 280 10.00 -4.46 -9.10
CA GLU A 280 9.30 -3.90 -7.95
C GLU A 280 8.48 -4.96 -7.21
N SER A 281 7.72 -5.79 -7.92
CA SER A 281 6.90 -6.82 -7.29
C SER A 281 7.73 -7.97 -6.71
N LEU A 282 8.99 -8.18 -7.17
CA LEU A 282 9.94 -9.09 -6.52
C LEU A 282 10.54 -8.47 -5.25
N LEU A 283 10.95 -7.20 -5.31
CA LEU A 283 11.45 -6.42 -4.16
C LEU A 283 10.43 -6.38 -3.03
N ARG A 284 9.17 -6.04 -3.34
CA ARG A 284 8.06 -6.00 -2.39
C ARG A 284 7.46 -7.39 -2.09
N GLY A 285 7.76 -8.40 -2.92
CA GLY A 285 7.22 -9.76 -2.82
C GLY A 285 7.78 -10.59 -1.68
N SER A 286 8.97 -10.26 -1.20
CA SER A 286 9.69 -11.02 -0.18
C SER A 286 9.12 -10.89 1.24
N SER A 287 8.30 -9.86 1.52
CA SER A 287 7.83 -9.54 2.87
C SER A 287 6.40 -9.97 3.20
N VAL A 288 5.57 -10.39 2.24
CA VAL A 288 4.12 -10.54 2.48
C VAL A 288 3.50 -11.77 1.82
N ALA A 289 3.91 -12.96 2.25
CA ALA A 289 3.38 -14.24 1.77
C ALA A 289 2.04 -14.68 2.43
N GLY A 290 1.36 -13.80 3.19
CA GLY A 290 0.18 -14.17 3.99
C GLY A 290 -1.19 -13.85 3.38
N ASP A 291 -1.33 -12.72 2.68
CA ASP A 291 -2.66 -12.21 2.30
C ASP A 291 -2.86 -12.21 0.78
N GLY A 292 -3.77 -13.06 0.29
CA GLY A 292 -4.09 -13.21 -1.14
C GLY A 292 -4.43 -11.89 -1.85
N THR A 293 -5.03 -10.94 -1.13
CA THR A 293 -5.39 -9.58 -1.58
C THR A 293 -4.27 -8.83 -2.31
N LEU A 294 -3.01 -9.13 -2.01
CA LEU A 294 -1.85 -8.50 -2.64
C LEU A 294 -1.61 -8.92 -4.10
N LEU A 295 -2.09 -10.08 -4.54
CA LEU A 295 -1.75 -10.60 -5.87
C LEU A 295 -2.52 -9.88 -6.97
N PHE A 296 -3.79 -9.60 -6.73
CA PHE A 296 -4.57 -8.80 -7.67
C PHE A 296 -4.01 -7.39 -7.84
N LEU A 297 -3.58 -6.78 -6.73
CA LEU A 297 -2.89 -5.50 -6.76
C LEU A 297 -1.59 -5.59 -7.57
N ARG A 298 -0.81 -6.67 -7.43
CA ARG A 298 0.41 -6.86 -8.22
C ARG A 298 0.14 -7.01 -9.72
N GLY A 299 -0.86 -7.79 -10.11
CA GLY A 299 -1.20 -7.93 -11.54
C GLY A 299 -1.75 -6.67 -12.17
N GLY A 300 -2.59 -5.93 -11.44
CA GLY A 300 -3.05 -4.61 -11.85
C GLY A 300 -1.89 -3.61 -11.97
N ALA A 301 -0.97 -3.61 -10.99
CA ALA A 301 0.23 -2.78 -11.02
C ALA A 301 1.09 -3.08 -12.25
N GLY A 302 1.33 -4.36 -12.57
CA GLY A 302 2.07 -4.75 -13.78
C GLY A 302 1.51 -4.13 -15.06
N VAL A 303 0.18 -4.13 -15.22
CA VAL A 303 -0.49 -3.49 -16.36
C VAL A 303 -0.42 -1.97 -16.31
N VAL A 304 -0.64 -1.36 -15.14
CA VAL A 304 -0.58 0.09 -14.97
C VAL A 304 0.81 0.62 -15.28
N HIS A 305 1.87 0.02 -14.72
CA HIS A 305 3.25 0.41 -14.99
C HIS A 305 3.56 0.28 -16.47
N ALA A 306 3.19 -0.83 -17.12
CA ALA A 306 3.36 -0.99 -18.56
C ALA A 306 2.67 0.14 -19.34
N LEU A 307 1.38 0.41 -19.08
CA LEU A 307 0.61 1.43 -19.79
C LEU A 307 1.09 2.86 -19.53
N ALA A 308 1.36 3.20 -18.27
CA ALA A 308 1.88 4.51 -17.87
C ALA A 308 3.21 4.78 -18.56
N THR A 309 4.12 3.81 -18.57
CA THR A 309 5.42 3.95 -19.23
C THR A 309 5.28 3.99 -20.75
N GLY A 310 4.33 3.25 -21.34
CA GLY A 310 3.99 3.40 -22.76
C GLY A 310 3.55 4.83 -23.09
N LEU A 311 2.67 5.43 -22.29
CA LEU A 311 2.24 6.82 -22.48
C LEU A 311 3.40 7.80 -22.28
N GLY A 312 4.24 7.59 -21.26
CA GLY A 312 5.44 8.40 -21.04
C GLY A 312 6.42 8.29 -22.21
N ALA A 313 6.53 7.12 -22.82
CA ALA A 313 7.33 6.89 -24.03
C ALA A 313 6.85 7.72 -25.21
N LEU A 314 5.53 7.81 -25.42
CA LEU A 314 4.95 8.70 -26.42
C LEU A 314 5.22 10.16 -26.09
N ALA A 315 5.17 10.53 -24.80
CA ALA A 315 5.47 11.88 -24.37
C ALA A 315 6.90 12.30 -24.75
N VAL A 316 7.89 11.45 -24.46
CA VAL A 316 9.29 11.70 -24.80
C VAL A 316 9.49 11.66 -26.32
N TYR A 317 8.90 10.71 -27.03
CA TYR A 317 8.95 10.68 -28.49
C TYR A 317 8.43 11.98 -29.11
N ASP A 318 7.22 12.40 -28.72
CA ASP A 318 6.58 13.61 -29.23
C ASP A 318 7.40 14.86 -28.89
N LEU A 319 8.00 14.92 -27.69
CA LEU A 319 8.87 16.01 -27.27
C LEU A 319 10.13 16.10 -28.16
N LEU A 320 10.79 14.97 -28.41
CA LEU A 320 11.98 14.88 -29.27
C LEU A 320 11.69 15.27 -30.73
N HIS A 321 10.43 15.12 -31.16
CA HIS A 321 9.95 15.52 -32.50
C HIS A 321 9.24 16.88 -32.51
N GLY A 322 9.39 17.69 -31.46
CA GLY A 322 8.87 19.06 -31.39
C GLY A 322 7.36 19.19 -31.13
N GLN A 323 6.64 18.10 -30.89
CA GLN A 323 5.19 18.07 -30.67
C GLN A 323 4.82 18.33 -29.20
N ARG A 324 5.19 19.50 -28.68
CA ARG A 324 5.10 19.84 -27.23
C ARG A 324 3.72 19.63 -26.59
N ARG A 325 2.63 19.98 -27.29
CA ARG A 325 1.25 19.81 -26.76
C ARG A 325 0.87 18.34 -26.61
N SER A 326 1.22 17.52 -27.61
CA SER A 326 1.00 16.08 -27.58
C SER A 326 1.85 15.44 -26.49
N ALA A 327 3.12 15.85 -26.39
CA ALA A 327 4.03 15.41 -25.35
C ALA A 327 3.48 15.68 -23.94
N PHE A 328 3.05 16.92 -23.66
CA PHE A 328 2.45 17.28 -22.37
C PHE A 328 1.20 16.44 -22.07
N THR A 329 0.33 16.25 -23.05
CA THR A 329 -0.89 15.45 -22.89
C THR A 329 -0.57 13.99 -22.52
N HIS A 330 0.39 13.37 -23.21
CA HIS A 330 0.82 12.01 -22.92
C HIS A 330 1.53 11.90 -21.56
N ALA A 331 2.33 12.90 -21.18
CA ALA A 331 2.98 12.94 -19.87
C ALA A 331 1.95 13.02 -18.73
N VAL A 332 0.98 13.94 -18.82
CA VAL A 332 -0.10 14.05 -17.83
C VAL A 332 -0.92 12.76 -17.75
N GLN A 333 -1.16 12.08 -18.87
CA GLN A 333 -1.83 10.79 -18.87
C GLN A 333 -0.98 9.71 -18.19
N ALA A 334 0.31 9.61 -18.50
CA ALA A 334 1.22 8.65 -17.88
C ALA A 334 1.26 8.81 -16.36
N PHE A 335 1.55 10.03 -15.88
CA PHE A 335 1.60 10.33 -14.46
C PHE A 335 0.22 10.18 -13.80
N GLY A 336 -0.84 10.69 -14.42
CA GLY A 336 -2.18 10.62 -13.85
C GLY A 336 -2.68 9.19 -13.68
N VAL A 337 -2.38 8.31 -14.63
CA VAL A 337 -2.73 6.88 -14.54
C VAL A 337 -2.04 6.22 -13.35
N HIS A 338 -0.75 6.45 -13.21
CA HIS A 338 0.04 5.86 -12.13
C HIS A 338 -0.30 6.49 -10.77
N ALA A 339 -0.47 7.82 -10.70
CA ALA A 339 -0.92 8.54 -9.51
C ALA A 339 -2.27 8.03 -8.99
N VAL A 340 -3.25 7.87 -9.89
CA VAL A 340 -4.56 7.31 -9.51
C VAL A 340 -4.38 5.88 -9.01
N TRP A 341 -3.57 5.06 -9.66
CA TRP A 341 -3.28 3.72 -9.16
C TRP A 341 -2.69 3.73 -7.75
N ASN A 342 -1.69 4.57 -7.47
CA ASN A 342 -1.08 4.66 -6.15
C ASN A 342 -2.02 5.23 -5.09
N LEU A 343 -2.82 6.24 -5.43
CA LEU A 343 -3.84 6.79 -4.53
C LEU A 343 -4.83 5.72 -4.13
N VAL A 344 -5.31 4.97 -5.14
CA VAL A 344 -6.23 3.89 -4.87
C VAL A 344 -5.44 2.86 -4.07
N ALA A 345 -4.35 2.23 -4.54
CA ALA A 345 -3.55 1.26 -3.77
C ALA A 345 -3.23 1.66 -2.30
N SER A 346 -3.11 2.95 -1.98
CA SER A 346 -2.89 3.48 -0.62
C SER A 346 -4.14 3.60 0.25
N THR A 347 -5.35 3.54 -0.30
CA THR A 347 -6.62 3.75 0.43
C THR A 347 -6.82 2.80 1.61
N PRO A 348 -6.48 1.50 1.57
CA PRO A 348 -6.56 0.65 2.76
C PRO A 348 -5.69 1.18 3.91
N SER A 349 -4.46 1.63 3.59
CA SER A 349 -3.57 2.25 4.57
C SER A 349 -4.11 3.58 5.09
N LEU A 350 -4.67 4.42 4.22
CA LEU A 350 -5.28 5.70 4.61
C LEU A 350 -6.48 5.50 5.51
N LEU A 351 -7.36 4.56 5.16
CA LEU A 351 -8.52 4.22 5.97
C LEU A 351 -8.09 3.68 7.32
N GLY A 352 -7.03 2.85 7.33
CA GLY A 352 -6.44 2.37 8.57
C GLY A 352 -5.93 3.49 9.47
N ILE A 353 -5.21 4.46 8.91
CA ILE A 353 -4.75 5.64 9.66
C ILE A 353 -5.95 6.47 10.15
N VAL A 354 -6.92 6.75 9.29
CA VAL A 354 -8.14 7.50 9.66
C VAL A 354 -8.88 6.81 10.81
N MET A 355 -8.98 5.48 10.79
CA MET A 355 -9.64 4.73 11.86
C MET A 355 -8.85 4.74 13.16
N LEU A 356 -7.52 4.61 13.09
CA LEU A 356 -6.64 4.72 14.27
C LEU A 356 -6.76 6.10 14.92
N VAL A 357 -6.97 7.11 14.09
CA VAL A 357 -7.11 8.50 14.46
C VAL A 357 -8.52 8.79 15.01
N VAL A 358 -9.60 8.34 14.37
CA VAL A 358 -11.01 8.52 14.80
C VAL A 358 -11.39 7.65 16.00
N SER A 359 -10.76 6.49 16.17
CA SER A 359 -11.03 5.57 17.28
C SER A 359 -9.73 5.13 17.96
N PRO A 360 -9.06 6.00 18.73
CA PRO A 360 -7.82 5.67 19.43
C PRO A 360 -7.98 4.54 20.45
N SER A 361 -9.20 4.32 20.96
CA SER A 361 -9.49 3.32 22.00
C SER A 361 -9.62 1.89 21.47
N SER A 362 -9.77 1.69 20.17
CA SER A 362 -9.72 0.35 19.57
C SER A 362 -8.27 -0.02 19.31
N ASN A 363 -7.63 -0.66 20.28
CA ASN A 363 -6.25 -1.16 20.22
C ASN A 363 -6.00 -1.98 18.93
N GLY A 364 -5.52 -1.37 17.84
CA GLY A 364 -4.99 -2.05 16.64
C GLY A 364 -5.97 -2.88 15.77
N ASP A 365 -7.04 -3.41 16.35
CA ASP A 365 -7.90 -4.43 15.76
C ASP A 365 -8.85 -3.90 14.68
N ALA A 366 -9.20 -2.61 14.69
CA ALA A 366 -10.07 -2.02 13.67
C ALA A 366 -9.41 -2.05 12.27
N THR A 367 -8.10 -1.83 12.22
CA THR A 367 -7.29 -1.88 10.99
C THR A 367 -7.20 -3.29 10.42
N SER A 368 -6.95 -4.30 11.26
CA SER A 368 -6.92 -5.71 10.85
C SER A 368 -8.31 -6.21 10.50
N ALA A 369 -9.35 -5.80 11.23
CA ALA A 369 -10.74 -6.12 10.93
C ALA A 369 -11.14 -5.61 9.54
N MET A 370 -10.93 -4.33 9.23
CA MET A 370 -11.25 -3.79 7.90
C MET A 370 -10.42 -4.39 6.77
N ALA A 371 -9.13 -4.62 7.00
CA ALA A 371 -8.28 -5.30 6.03
C ALA A 371 -8.74 -6.74 5.77
N SER A 372 -9.32 -7.40 6.78
CA SER A 372 -9.85 -8.76 6.67
C SER A 372 -11.25 -8.87 6.06
N LEU A 373 -11.99 -7.76 5.91
CA LEU A 373 -13.35 -7.79 5.36
C LEU A 373 -13.33 -8.20 3.87
N PRO A 374 -13.81 -9.41 3.52
CA PRO A 374 -13.79 -9.90 2.14
C PRO A 374 -14.58 -8.98 1.19
N GLY A 375 -15.64 -8.33 1.71
CA GLY A 375 -16.44 -7.36 0.96
C GLY A 375 -15.64 -6.12 0.53
N PHE A 376 -14.86 -5.53 1.44
CA PHE A 376 -14.00 -4.37 1.10
C PHE A 376 -12.97 -4.76 0.04
N GLN A 377 -12.31 -5.90 0.21
CA GLN A 377 -11.37 -6.43 -0.76
C GLN A 377 -12.03 -6.66 -2.13
N LEU A 378 -13.23 -7.22 -2.21
CA LEU A 378 -13.91 -7.46 -3.48
C LEU A 378 -14.31 -6.16 -4.21
N ILE A 379 -14.86 -5.16 -3.50
CA ILE A 379 -15.19 -3.84 -4.05
C ILE A 379 -13.92 -3.18 -4.58
N TRP A 380 -12.88 -3.26 -3.79
CA TRP A 380 -11.56 -2.72 -4.09
C TRP A 380 -10.98 -3.31 -5.37
N LEU A 381 -10.93 -4.64 -5.43
CA LEU A 381 -10.48 -5.42 -6.56
C LEU A 381 -11.31 -5.17 -7.83
N GLY A 382 -12.63 -5.07 -7.69
CA GLY A 382 -13.53 -4.70 -8.77
C GLY A 382 -13.20 -3.31 -9.34
N THR A 383 -12.97 -2.34 -8.46
CA THR A 383 -12.59 -0.98 -8.85
C THR A 383 -11.25 -0.96 -9.59
N MET A 384 -10.27 -1.73 -9.13
CA MET A 384 -8.96 -1.91 -9.80
C MET A 384 -9.07 -2.55 -11.17
N ALA A 385 -9.84 -3.63 -11.30
CA ALA A 385 -10.06 -4.29 -12.58
C ALA A 385 -10.73 -3.36 -13.60
N LEU A 386 -11.71 -2.56 -13.16
CA LEU A 386 -12.42 -1.60 -14.00
C LEU A 386 -11.54 -0.43 -14.42
N LEU A 387 -10.72 0.09 -13.50
CA LEU A 387 -9.75 1.13 -13.81
C LEU A 387 -8.74 0.61 -14.84
N ALA A 388 -8.11 -0.55 -14.60
CA ALA A 388 -7.18 -1.17 -15.54
C ALA A 388 -7.83 -1.37 -16.92
N LEU A 389 -9.06 -1.87 -16.97
CA LEU A 389 -9.80 -2.05 -18.22
C LEU A 389 -10.06 -0.73 -18.94
N TYR A 390 -10.51 0.30 -18.22
CA TYR A 390 -10.72 1.64 -18.77
C TYR A 390 -9.43 2.20 -19.38
N LEU A 391 -8.31 2.03 -18.69
CA LEU A 391 -7.00 2.49 -19.13
C LEU A 391 -6.50 1.74 -20.37
N VAL A 392 -6.66 0.42 -20.41
CA VAL A 392 -6.36 -0.38 -21.61
C VAL A 392 -7.18 0.11 -22.80
N VAL A 393 -8.50 0.27 -22.64
CA VAL A 393 -9.40 0.75 -23.70
C VAL A 393 -9.00 2.15 -24.17
N ARG A 394 -8.64 3.04 -23.24
CA ARG A 394 -8.21 4.40 -23.55
C ARG A 394 -6.88 4.41 -24.28
N ALA A 395 -5.89 3.65 -23.83
CA ALA A 395 -4.59 3.52 -24.48
C ALA A 395 -4.73 3.03 -25.94
N ILE A 396 -5.59 2.03 -26.17
CA ILE A 396 -5.90 1.55 -27.53
C ILE A 396 -6.57 2.65 -28.36
N SER A 397 -7.48 3.42 -27.77
CA SER A 397 -8.17 4.50 -28.49
C SER A 397 -7.24 5.65 -28.86
N VAL A 398 -6.29 6.00 -27.99
CA VAL A 398 -5.25 6.99 -28.25
C VAL A 398 -4.37 6.50 -29.38
N GLY A 399 -3.85 5.27 -29.29
CA GLY A 399 -3.04 4.66 -30.35
C GLY A 399 -3.76 4.51 -31.71
N GLY A 400 -5.07 4.24 -31.68
CA GLY A 400 -5.91 4.12 -32.88
C GLY A 400 -6.20 5.45 -33.57
N ALA A 401 -6.35 6.54 -32.80
CA ALA A 401 -6.52 7.89 -33.34
C ALA A 401 -5.27 8.35 -34.12
N LEU A 402 -4.07 7.88 -33.75
CA LEU A 402 -2.80 8.21 -34.41
C LEU A 402 -2.73 7.76 -35.87
N ARG A 403 -3.62 6.85 -36.31
CA ARG A 403 -3.67 6.38 -37.70
C ARG A 403 -4.36 7.36 -38.64
N ARG A 404 -5.14 8.31 -38.14
CA ARG A 404 -5.86 9.27 -39.00
C ARG A 404 -4.98 10.40 -39.53
N ASP A 405 -3.96 10.80 -38.78
CA ASP A 405 -3.14 11.96 -39.17
C ASP A 405 -1.97 11.60 -40.10
N SER A 406 -1.66 10.31 -40.26
CA SER A 406 -0.53 9.81 -41.08
C SER A 406 -0.94 9.23 -42.43
N LEU A 407 -2.24 9.03 -42.67
CA LEU A 407 -2.77 8.77 -44.00
C LEU A 407 -3.34 10.09 -44.50
N TRP A 408 -2.71 10.67 -45.53
CA TRP A 408 -3.29 11.69 -46.41
C TRP A 408 -4.54 11.12 -47.12
N LEU A 409 -5.56 10.78 -46.35
CA LEU A 409 -6.89 10.55 -46.88
C LEU A 409 -7.48 11.93 -47.18
N PRO A 410 -8.00 12.17 -48.40
CA PRO A 410 -8.52 13.46 -48.80
C PRO A 410 -9.54 13.96 -47.78
N SER A 411 -9.51 15.26 -47.51
CA SER A 411 -10.44 16.01 -46.63
C SER A 411 -11.91 16.00 -47.10
N GLN A 412 -12.32 15.05 -47.94
CA GLN A 412 -13.66 14.94 -48.52
C GLN A 412 -14.26 13.53 -48.38
N LEU A 413 -14.11 12.89 -47.21
CA LEU A 413 -15.09 11.88 -46.82
C LEU A 413 -16.27 12.60 -46.16
N PRO A 414 -17.51 12.39 -46.63
CA PRO A 414 -18.66 13.11 -46.11
C PRO A 414 -18.80 12.82 -44.62
N LEU A 415 -18.86 13.90 -43.86
CA LEU A 415 -19.00 13.99 -42.42
C LEU A 415 -20.41 13.56 -41.96
N SER A 416 -20.92 12.45 -42.50
CA SER A 416 -22.17 11.80 -42.11
C SER A 416 -21.96 10.39 -41.56
N LEU A 417 -20.77 10.11 -41.02
CA LEU A 417 -20.69 9.20 -39.86
C LEU A 417 -21.33 9.95 -38.70
N SER A 418 -22.65 9.85 -38.66
CA SER A 418 -23.53 10.66 -37.85
C SER A 418 -23.07 10.70 -36.40
N ILE A 419 -23.28 11.86 -35.79
CA ILE A 419 -23.29 12.02 -34.33
C ILE A 419 -24.15 10.93 -33.67
N ASP A 420 -25.11 10.32 -34.39
CA ASP A 420 -25.87 9.15 -33.96
C ASP A 420 -25.09 7.84 -33.89
N ALA A 421 -24.06 7.60 -34.70
CA ALA A 421 -23.20 6.41 -34.56
C ALA A 421 -22.28 6.54 -33.33
N VAL A 422 -21.76 7.74 -33.08
CA VAL A 422 -21.00 8.06 -31.86
C VAL A 422 -21.91 8.10 -30.64
N ARG A 423 -23.14 8.63 -30.74
CA ARG A 423 -24.17 8.55 -29.68
C ARG A 423 -24.64 7.13 -29.43
N ARG A 424 -24.77 6.26 -30.44
CA ARG A 424 -25.14 4.84 -30.27
C ARG A 424 -24.01 4.01 -29.65
N LEU A 425 -22.75 4.31 -29.97
CA LEU A 425 -21.60 3.75 -29.24
C LEU A 425 -21.49 4.32 -27.83
N ALA A 426 -21.79 5.61 -27.63
CA ALA A 426 -21.85 6.26 -26.33
C ALA A 426 -23.04 5.77 -25.48
N SER A 427 -24.16 5.37 -26.08
CA SER A 427 -25.32 4.84 -25.35
C SER A 427 -25.10 3.39 -24.92
N ARG A 428 -24.49 2.54 -25.75
CA ARG A 428 -24.02 1.20 -25.32
C ARG A 428 -22.91 1.30 -24.28
N LYS A 429 -21.96 2.23 -24.44
CA LYS A 429 -20.95 2.51 -23.40
C LYS A 429 -21.57 3.05 -22.12
N ARG A 430 -22.57 3.94 -22.18
CA ARG A 430 -23.32 4.40 -21.00
C ARG A 430 -24.07 3.26 -20.34
N GLN A 431 -24.69 2.36 -21.08
CA GLN A 431 -25.33 1.18 -20.51
C GLN A 431 -24.31 0.26 -19.83
N THR A 432 -23.14 0.04 -20.44
CA THR A 432 -22.08 -0.75 -19.79
C THR A 432 -21.55 -0.03 -18.56
N MET A 433 -21.36 1.29 -18.61
CA MET A 433 -20.92 2.09 -17.46
C MET A 433 -21.97 2.10 -16.35
N VAL A 434 -23.26 2.23 -16.67
CA VAL A 434 -24.37 2.19 -15.71
C VAL A 434 -24.48 0.82 -15.07
N VAL A 435 -24.35 -0.27 -15.83
CA VAL A 435 -24.34 -1.63 -15.26
C VAL A 435 -23.12 -1.84 -14.37
N VAL A 436 -21.94 -1.39 -14.79
CA VAL A 436 -20.72 -1.44 -13.99
C VAL A 436 -20.85 -0.61 -12.72
N THR A 437 -21.33 0.63 -12.81
CA THR A 437 -21.55 1.52 -11.67
C THR A 437 -22.63 0.96 -10.73
N ALA A 438 -23.70 0.38 -11.27
CA ALA A 438 -24.74 -0.28 -10.47
C ALA A 438 -24.18 -1.53 -9.77
N LEU A 439 -23.32 -2.31 -10.43
CA LEU A 439 -22.64 -3.46 -9.81
C LEU A 439 -21.68 -3.01 -8.70
N VAL A 440 -20.94 -1.91 -8.92
CA VAL A 440 -20.05 -1.31 -7.92
C VAL A 440 -20.85 -0.79 -6.73
N LEU A 441 -21.96 -0.07 -6.96
CA LEU A 441 -22.84 0.41 -5.90
C LEU A 441 -23.50 -0.74 -5.13
N ALA A 442 -23.91 -1.81 -5.81
CA ALA A 442 -24.45 -3.01 -5.18
C ALA A 442 -23.40 -3.75 -4.34
N LEU A 443 -22.16 -3.83 -4.81
CA LEU A 443 -21.04 -4.38 -4.04
C LEU A 443 -20.70 -3.50 -2.84
N ILE A 444 -20.69 -2.17 -2.99
CA ILE A 444 -20.51 -1.21 -1.88
C ILE A 444 -21.62 -1.39 -0.83
N ALA A 445 -22.88 -1.50 -1.26
CA ALA A 445 -24.00 -1.73 -0.35
C ALA A 445 -23.88 -3.09 0.36
N ALA A 446 -23.49 -4.16 -0.35
CA ALA A 446 -23.25 -5.47 0.25
C ALA A 446 -22.10 -5.46 1.27
N GLY A 447 -20.98 -4.79 0.95
CA GLY A 447 -19.86 -4.62 1.89
C GLY A 447 -20.20 -3.75 3.09
N ALA A 448 -21.05 -2.74 2.94
CA ALA A 448 -21.53 -1.91 4.06
C ALA A 448 -22.45 -2.71 5.01
N ILE A 449 -23.29 -3.61 4.47
CA ILE A 449 -24.12 -4.52 5.27
C ILE A 449 -23.23 -5.49 6.07
N ASP A 450 -22.23 -6.10 5.42
CA ASP A 450 -21.28 -7.03 6.07
C ASP A 450 -20.39 -6.33 7.13
N PHE A 451 -20.04 -5.06 6.90
CA PHE A 451 -19.36 -4.21 7.87
C PHE A 451 -20.21 -3.98 9.13
N SER A 452 -21.51 -3.68 8.96
CA SER A 452 -22.41 -3.45 10.11
C SER A 452 -22.51 -4.69 10.99
N THR A 453 -22.64 -5.88 10.39
CA THR A 453 -22.73 -7.15 11.14
C THR A 453 -21.42 -7.52 11.82
N SER A 454 -20.28 -7.18 11.21
CA SER A 454 -18.95 -7.44 11.79
C SER A 454 -18.62 -6.49 12.95
N ALA A 455 -19.03 -5.22 12.85
CA ALA A 455 -18.91 -4.25 13.93
C ALA A 455 -19.73 -4.69 15.17
N ASP A 456 -20.94 -5.20 14.97
CA ASP A 456 -21.77 -5.76 16.05
C ASP A 456 -21.11 -6.96 16.72
N ALA A 457 -20.52 -7.88 15.95
CA ALA A 457 -19.79 -9.03 16.49
C ALA A 457 -18.55 -8.62 17.30
N TYR A 458 -17.82 -7.59 16.84
CA TYR A 458 -16.68 -7.03 17.58
C TYR A 458 -17.11 -6.35 18.88
N HIS A 459 -18.17 -5.56 18.85
CA HIS A 459 -18.71 -4.95 20.07
C HIS A 459 -19.14 -6.02 21.09
N GLN A 460 -19.75 -7.12 20.63
CA GLN A 460 -20.10 -8.24 21.50
C GLN A 460 -18.89 -8.92 22.13
N SER A 461 -17.79 -9.13 21.39
CA SER A 461 -16.58 -9.74 21.96
C SER A 461 -15.93 -8.85 23.02
N LEU A 462 -15.87 -7.53 22.76
CA LEU A 462 -15.32 -6.57 23.69
C LEU A 462 -16.15 -6.48 24.99
N VAL A 463 -17.49 -6.51 24.87
CA VAL A 463 -18.40 -6.57 26.03
C VAL A 463 -18.17 -7.85 26.83
N ALA A 464 -18.06 -9.00 26.17
CA ALA A 464 -17.81 -10.28 26.83
C ALA A 464 -16.47 -10.31 27.58
N GLU A 465 -15.40 -9.77 26.98
CA GLU A 465 -14.08 -9.66 27.63
C GLU A 465 -14.16 -8.78 28.89
N ARG A 466 -14.78 -7.60 28.81
CA ARG A 466 -14.93 -6.70 29.95
C ARG A 466 -15.76 -7.30 31.07
N TYR A 467 -16.78 -8.08 30.73
CA TYR A 467 -17.54 -8.87 31.70
C TYR A 467 -16.69 -9.94 32.39
N ALA A 468 -15.87 -10.67 31.63
CA ALA A 468 -14.98 -11.68 32.19
C ALA A 468 -13.98 -11.05 33.19
N ASN A 469 -13.34 -9.94 32.80
CA ASN A 469 -12.43 -9.19 33.66
C ASN A 469 -13.13 -8.61 34.89
N ALA A 470 -14.39 -8.15 34.76
CA ALA A 470 -15.17 -7.70 35.91
C ALA A 470 -15.44 -8.85 36.89
N ARG A 471 -15.82 -10.02 36.39
CA ARG A 471 -16.09 -11.22 37.21
C ARG A 471 -14.84 -11.73 37.93
N GLU A 472 -13.68 -11.70 37.28
CA GLU A 472 -12.40 -12.01 37.92
C GLU A 472 -12.11 -11.03 39.06
N ASN A 473 -12.23 -9.73 38.80
CA ASN A 473 -12.03 -8.70 39.83
C ASN A 473 -13.01 -8.83 41.01
N LEU A 474 -14.27 -9.23 40.77
CA LEU A 474 -15.23 -9.52 41.85
C LEU A 474 -14.79 -10.72 42.70
N THR A 475 -14.22 -11.75 42.06
CA THR A 475 -13.72 -12.95 42.75
C THR A 475 -12.50 -12.63 43.63
N ASP A 476 -11.70 -11.66 43.21
CA ASP A 476 -10.53 -11.20 43.97
C ASP A 476 -10.85 -10.13 45.02
N GLY A 477 -12.09 -9.69 45.14
CA GLY A 477 -12.48 -8.61 46.06
C GLY A 477 -12.10 -7.20 45.57
N ASN A 478 -11.71 -7.06 44.30
CA ASN A 478 -11.32 -5.80 43.66
C ASN A 478 -12.53 -5.06 43.05
N TYR A 479 -13.52 -4.72 43.89
CA TYR A 479 -14.80 -4.13 43.48
C TYR A 479 -14.68 -2.85 42.64
N GLU A 480 -13.71 -1.98 42.91
CA GLU A 480 -13.50 -0.76 42.12
C GLU A 480 -13.05 -1.07 40.69
N GLN A 481 -12.18 -2.06 40.51
CA GLN A 481 -11.74 -2.49 39.17
C GLN A 481 -12.87 -3.21 38.44
N ALA A 482 -13.68 -3.99 39.16
CA ALA A 482 -14.87 -4.62 38.60
C ALA A 482 -15.85 -3.58 38.07
N LEU A 483 -16.15 -2.52 38.86
CA LEU A 483 -17.02 -1.42 38.41
C LEU A 483 -16.48 -0.72 37.17
N ARG A 484 -15.18 -0.42 37.12
CA ARG A 484 -14.57 0.19 35.91
C ARG A 484 -14.75 -0.69 34.68
N ASN A 485 -14.54 -2.01 34.79
CA ASN A 485 -14.75 -2.93 33.67
C ASN A 485 -16.23 -3.02 33.26
N LEU A 486 -17.17 -3.03 34.21
CA LEU A 486 -18.60 -3.04 33.90
C LEU A 486 -19.06 -1.73 33.25
N GLU A 487 -18.55 -0.57 33.68
CA GLU A 487 -18.87 0.72 33.06
C GLU A 487 -18.34 0.80 31.62
N LEU A 488 -17.17 0.21 31.36
CA LEU A 488 -16.65 0.04 30.00
C LEU A 488 -17.55 -0.90 29.18
N ALA A 489 -17.93 -2.06 29.71
CA ALA A 489 -18.87 -2.97 29.06
C ALA A 489 -20.20 -2.28 28.71
N ARG A 490 -20.70 -1.41 29.59
CA ARG A 490 -21.95 -0.67 29.37
C ARG A 490 -21.87 0.26 28.16
N ARG A 491 -20.72 0.91 27.95
CA ARG A 491 -20.54 1.85 26.81
C ARG A 491 -20.66 1.17 25.45
N TRP A 492 -20.40 -0.13 25.38
CA TRP A 492 -20.37 -0.89 24.13
C TRP A 492 -21.49 -1.91 23.99
N SER A 493 -22.33 -2.09 25.02
CA SER A 493 -23.45 -3.04 24.96
C SER A 493 -24.62 -2.47 24.16
N SER A 494 -25.15 -3.27 23.23
CA SER A 494 -26.40 -2.96 22.52
C SER A 494 -27.63 -3.11 23.41
N ASP A 495 -27.56 -3.96 24.44
CA ASP A 495 -28.54 -4.07 25.52
C ASP A 495 -27.83 -3.90 26.87
N PRO A 496 -27.85 -2.70 27.47
CA PRO A 496 -27.13 -2.43 28.71
C PRO A 496 -27.83 -3.00 29.95
N THR A 497 -29.04 -3.58 29.83
CA THR A 497 -29.87 -3.95 30.98
C THR A 497 -29.15 -4.90 31.94
N GLN A 498 -28.48 -5.93 31.41
CA GLN A 498 -27.71 -6.87 32.23
C GLN A 498 -26.47 -6.21 32.85
N VAL A 499 -25.87 -5.23 32.16
CA VAL A 499 -24.69 -4.51 32.63
C VAL A 499 -25.06 -3.57 33.76
N ASP A 500 -26.15 -2.83 33.61
CA ASP A 500 -26.66 -1.92 34.62
C ASP A 500 -27.06 -2.66 35.91
N GLN A 501 -27.70 -3.83 35.79
CA GLN A 501 -27.97 -4.68 36.96
C GLN A 501 -26.68 -5.12 37.66
N ALA A 502 -25.66 -5.55 36.90
CA ALA A 502 -24.38 -5.94 37.47
C ALA A 502 -23.66 -4.76 38.15
N ILE A 503 -23.71 -3.57 37.54
CA ILE A 503 -23.16 -2.32 38.10
C ILE A 503 -23.85 -1.98 39.42
N GLU A 504 -25.19 -2.03 39.46
CA GLU A 504 -25.96 -1.67 40.64
C GLU A 504 -25.71 -2.64 41.80
N ILE A 505 -25.71 -3.94 41.54
CA ILE A 505 -25.37 -4.97 42.53
C ILE A 505 -23.95 -4.73 43.08
N THR A 506 -22.98 -4.51 42.19
CA THR A 506 -21.58 -4.30 42.57
C THR A 506 -21.42 -3.02 43.40
N ARG A 507 -22.08 -1.92 42.99
CA ARG A 507 -22.03 -0.63 43.70
C ARG A 507 -22.66 -0.71 45.08
N ASN A 508 -23.82 -1.36 45.21
CA ASN A 508 -24.49 -1.55 46.50
C ASN A 508 -23.63 -2.40 47.45
N ARG A 509 -23.01 -3.47 46.94
CA ARG A 509 -22.11 -4.30 47.74
C ARG A 509 -20.85 -3.54 48.19
N LEU A 510 -20.22 -2.78 47.29
CA LEU A 510 -19.06 -1.95 47.63
C LEU A 510 -19.40 -0.88 48.69
N MET A 511 -20.57 -0.25 48.60
CA MET A 511 -21.04 0.74 49.57
C MET A 511 -21.17 0.12 50.97
N ILE A 512 -21.82 -1.04 51.09
CA ILE A 512 -22.01 -1.75 52.38
C ILE A 512 -20.65 -2.13 52.98
N LEU A 513 -19.75 -2.73 52.19
CA LEU A 513 -18.42 -3.14 52.64
C LEU A 513 -17.60 -1.93 53.11
N THR A 514 -17.64 -0.82 52.35
CA THR A 514 -16.92 0.42 52.69
C THR A 514 -17.44 1.02 53.98
N GLN A 515 -18.76 1.12 54.16
CA GLN A 515 -19.35 1.65 55.39
C GLN A 515 -18.96 0.83 56.63
N MET A 516 -19.01 -0.51 56.55
CA MET A 516 -18.61 -1.39 57.66
C MET A 516 -17.12 -1.26 57.97
N TYR A 517 -16.29 -1.21 56.93
CA TYR A 517 -14.84 -1.05 57.05
C TYR A 517 -14.46 0.30 57.68
N ASP A 518 -15.05 1.40 57.22
CA ASP A 518 -14.79 2.74 57.75
C ASP A 518 -15.25 2.86 59.20
N THR A 519 -16.39 2.26 59.54
CA THR A 519 -16.87 2.17 60.93
C THR A 519 -15.89 1.38 61.82
N GLY A 520 -15.37 0.25 61.32
CA GLY A 520 -14.35 -0.53 62.01
C GLY A 520 -13.06 0.27 62.25
N LYS A 521 -12.60 1.03 61.24
CA LYS A 521 -11.46 1.94 61.36
C LYS A 521 -11.70 3.08 62.35
N GLN A 522 -12.91 3.63 62.40
CA GLN A 522 -13.26 4.64 63.38
C GLN A 522 -13.13 4.08 64.80
N TYR A 523 -13.72 2.92 65.10
CA TYR A 523 -13.59 2.29 66.41
C TYR A 523 -12.15 1.93 66.77
N TYR A 524 -11.37 1.49 65.77
CA TYR A 524 -9.94 1.27 65.94
C TYR A 524 -9.25 2.56 66.38
N ASN A 525 -9.44 3.67 65.66
CA ASN A 525 -8.80 4.94 66.01
C ASN A 525 -9.26 5.50 67.38
N GLU A 526 -10.49 5.18 67.82
CA GLU A 526 -11.03 5.56 69.14
C GLU A 526 -10.52 4.67 70.30
N GLY A 527 -9.70 3.65 70.03
CA GLY A 527 -9.23 2.70 71.05
C GLY A 527 -10.28 1.67 71.48
N ARG A 528 -11.38 1.56 70.75
CA ARG A 528 -12.49 0.65 71.06
C ARG A 528 -12.31 -0.67 70.30
N TRP A 529 -11.23 -1.37 70.64
CA TRP A 529 -10.70 -2.51 69.90
C TRP A 529 -11.72 -3.64 69.68
N ASP A 530 -12.50 -4.01 70.69
CA ASP A 530 -13.52 -5.06 70.59
C ASP A 530 -14.59 -4.77 69.54
N LEU A 531 -15.00 -3.50 69.43
CA LEU A 531 -15.99 -3.09 68.43
C LEU A 531 -15.36 -3.05 67.03
N ALA A 532 -14.11 -2.58 66.92
CA ALA A 532 -13.38 -2.62 65.66
C ALA A 532 -13.28 -4.05 65.11
N VAL A 533 -12.90 -5.02 65.96
CA VAL A 533 -12.82 -6.44 65.58
C VAL A 533 -14.17 -6.95 65.08
N ARG A 534 -15.28 -6.67 65.78
CA ARG A 534 -16.63 -7.09 65.34
C ARG A 534 -17.01 -6.53 63.98
N TYR A 535 -16.66 -5.29 63.67
CA TYR A 535 -16.96 -4.70 62.36
C TYR A 535 -16.06 -5.29 61.26
N PHE A 536 -14.77 -5.49 61.54
CA PHE A 536 -13.88 -6.15 60.59
C PHE A 536 -14.25 -7.62 60.34
N ASP A 537 -14.71 -8.35 61.36
CA ASP A 537 -15.27 -9.71 61.22
C ASP A 537 -16.48 -9.71 60.27
N ARG A 538 -17.38 -8.72 60.37
CA ARG A 538 -18.53 -8.60 59.46
C ARG A 538 -18.11 -8.35 58.02
N VAL A 539 -17.09 -7.50 57.80
CA VAL A 539 -16.53 -7.27 56.46
C VAL A 539 -15.94 -8.57 55.90
N LEU A 540 -15.09 -9.26 56.67
CA LEU A 540 -14.44 -10.51 56.23
C LEU A 540 -15.42 -11.67 56.03
N ALA A 541 -16.53 -11.69 56.76
CA ALA A 541 -17.60 -12.67 56.56
C ALA A 541 -18.33 -12.48 55.21
N LEU A 542 -18.41 -11.24 54.72
CA LEU A 542 -19.01 -10.91 53.43
C LEU A 542 -18.01 -10.97 52.28
N GLU A 543 -16.77 -10.56 52.54
CA GLU A 543 -15.70 -10.49 51.58
C GLU A 543 -14.34 -10.74 52.25
N PRO A 544 -13.80 -11.97 52.18
CA PRO A 544 -12.54 -12.33 52.83
C PRO A 544 -11.33 -11.51 52.35
N ARG A 545 -11.38 -10.95 51.13
CA ARG A 545 -10.26 -10.22 50.50
C ARG A 545 -10.46 -8.70 50.45
N PHE A 546 -11.37 -8.13 51.25
CA PHE A 546 -11.65 -6.70 51.18
C PHE A 546 -10.51 -5.86 51.78
N LYS A 547 -9.77 -5.14 50.94
CA LYS A 547 -8.71 -4.19 51.33
C LYS A 547 -7.72 -4.81 52.34
N ASP A 548 -7.27 -4.05 53.33
CA ASP A 548 -6.38 -4.45 54.44
C ASP A 548 -7.17 -4.90 55.69
N THR A 549 -8.45 -5.26 55.54
CA THR A 549 -9.34 -5.58 56.67
C THR A 549 -8.78 -6.67 57.59
N GLN A 550 -8.19 -7.73 57.02
CA GLN A 550 -7.58 -8.81 57.80
C GLN A 550 -6.41 -8.32 58.67
N GLN A 551 -5.57 -7.42 58.13
CA GLN A 551 -4.45 -6.86 58.87
C GLN A 551 -4.91 -5.91 59.98
N LEU A 552 -5.90 -5.04 59.69
CA LEU A 552 -6.46 -4.12 60.68
C LEU A 552 -7.17 -4.87 61.82
N ARG A 553 -7.88 -5.95 61.49
CA ARG A 553 -8.47 -6.86 62.48
C ARG A 553 -7.40 -7.45 63.39
N GLN A 554 -6.33 -8.01 62.82
CA GLN A 554 -5.26 -8.63 63.59
C GLN A 554 -4.61 -7.62 64.56
N LYS A 555 -4.32 -6.42 64.07
CA LYS A 555 -3.81 -5.32 64.91
C LYS A 555 -4.78 -4.94 66.03
N ALA A 556 -6.09 -4.92 65.75
CA ALA A 556 -7.09 -4.61 66.77
C ALA A 556 -7.13 -5.68 67.88
N ILE A 557 -6.98 -6.96 67.52
CA ILE A 557 -6.90 -8.06 68.50
C ILE A 557 -5.67 -7.91 69.40
N GLU A 558 -4.51 -7.62 68.81
CA GLU A 558 -3.26 -7.42 69.56
C GLU A 558 -3.37 -6.24 70.54
N GLN A 559 -4.00 -5.14 70.12
CA GLN A 559 -4.23 -3.99 70.99
C GLN A 559 -5.26 -4.26 72.09
N ALA A 560 -6.21 -5.18 71.89
CA ALA A 560 -7.18 -5.57 72.92
C ALA A 560 -6.57 -6.47 74.01
N GLN A 561 -5.41 -7.10 73.74
CA GLN A 561 -4.72 -8.00 74.65
C GLN A 561 -3.67 -7.30 75.53
N ASN A 562 -3.22 -6.12 75.11
CA ASN A 562 -2.30 -5.25 75.86
C ASN A 562 -3.09 -4.28 76.73
#